data_AF-A0A182SQ21-F1
#
_entry.id   AF-A0A182SQ21-F1
#
_cell.length_a   1.000
_cell.length_b   1.000
_cell.length_c   1.000
_cell.angle_alpha   90.00
_cell.angle_beta   90.00
_cell.angle_gamma   90.00
#
_symmetry.space_group_name_H-M   'P 1'
#
loop_
_entity.id
_entity.type
_entity.pdbx_description
1 polymer ?
#
loop_
_entity_poly.entity_id
_entity_poly.type
_entity_poly.pdbx_seq_one_letter_code
_entity_poly.pdbx_strand_id
1 'polypeptide(L)'
;LFKGTFYYCEGENIKDVKNKQECLQIEGNVWINRKYNFDDLGKALMSLFVLSSRDGWVNIMYTGLDAVGVDQQPIVNYNEWRLLYFIAFILLVGFFVLNMFVGVVVENFHRCREEQEKEEKIRRAAKRALQMEKKRKRMHEPPYYTNYSPMRLFVHNVVTSKYFDLAIAAVIGLNVVTMAMEYYMMPLALEYALKIFNYFFTAVFILEAAMKLLALGVKIYMKDRWNQLDVAIVILSIVGIVLEELETNIIPINPTIIRVMRVLRIARVLKLLKMAKGIRALLDT
;
A
#
# COMPACT_ATOMS: atom_id res chain seq x y z
N LEU A 1 25.29 18.00 -33.96
CA LEU A 1 24.44 18.96 -33.21
C LEU A 1 25.13 19.46 -31.94
N PHE A 2 25.62 18.58 -31.06
CA PHE A 2 26.12 18.96 -29.72
C PHE A 2 27.60 18.61 -29.44
N LYS A 3 28.34 18.11 -30.44
CA LYS A 3 29.74 17.70 -30.26
C LYS A 3 30.59 18.90 -29.87
N GLY A 4 31.27 18.82 -28.74
CA GLY A 4 32.16 19.86 -28.21
C GLY A 4 31.46 21.08 -27.62
N THR A 5 30.13 21.09 -27.53
CA THR A 5 29.36 22.28 -27.10
C THR A 5 28.86 22.21 -25.66
N PHE A 6 29.13 21.12 -24.94
CA PHE A 6 28.64 20.85 -23.57
C PHE A 6 29.67 21.19 -22.49
N TYR A 7 30.72 21.92 -22.85
CA TYR A 7 31.70 22.41 -21.89
C TYR A 7 31.20 23.67 -21.19
N TYR A 8 31.65 23.89 -19.96
CA TYR A 8 31.37 25.09 -19.19
C TYR A 8 32.55 25.43 -18.28
N CYS A 9 32.68 26.70 -17.94
CA CYS A 9 33.62 27.19 -16.94
C CYS A 9 33.07 26.92 -15.52
N GLU A 10 33.88 26.29 -14.67
CA GLU A 10 33.60 26.09 -13.25
C GLU A 10 34.68 26.79 -12.41
N GLY A 11 34.27 27.62 -11.45
CA GLY A 11 35.17 28.37 -10.58
C GLY A 11 34.58 29.70 -10.10
N GLU A 12 35.44 30.64 -9.69
CA GLU A 12 35.06 31.96 -9.18
C GLU A 12 34.91 32.99 -10.31
N ASN A 13 34.12 34.05 -10.08
CA ASN A 13 33.93 35.19 -11.00
C ASN A 13 33.51 34.83 -12.45
N ILE A 14 32.64 33.83 -12.62
CA ILE A 14 32.21 33.33 -13.95
C ILE A 14 31.23 34.22 -14.73
N LYS A 15 30.78 35.37 -14.17
CA LYS A 15 29.68 36.15 -14.77
C LYS A 15 30.03 36.77 -16.12
N ASP A 16 31.29 37.16 -16.31
CA ASP A 16 31.74 37.88 -17.51
C ASP A 16 32.51 36.99 -18.51
N VAL A 17 32.67 35.69 -18.20
CA VAL A 17 33.41 34.72 -19.02
C VAL A 17 32.57 34.28 -20.21
N LYS A 18 33.05 34.52 -21.44
CA LYS A 18 32.33 34.18 -22.68
C LYS A 18 32.88 32.94 -23.39
N ASN A 19 34.14 32.60 -23.18
CA ASN A 19 34.80 31.50 -23.87
C ASN A 19 35.81 30.78 -22.97
N LYS A 20 36.33 29.67 -23.47
CA LYS A 20 37.35 28.87 -22.78
C LYS A 20 38.61 29.64 -22.42
N GLN A 21 39.07 30.54 -23.29
CA GLN A 21 40.31 31.29 -23.07
C GLN A 21 40.18 32.24 -21.87
N GLU A 22 39.07 32.98 -21.79
CA GLU A 22 38.74 33.86 -20.67
C GLU A 22 38.55 33.07 -19.37
N CYS A 23 37.95 31.87 -19.44
CA CYS A 23 37.84 30.99 -18.27
C CYS A 23 39.22 30.62 -17.71
N LEU A 24 40.15 30.21 -18.59
CA LEU A 24 41.49 29.74 -18.20
C LEU A 24 42.45 30.87 -17.82
N GLN A 25 42.09 32.14 -18.07
CA GLN A 25 42.86 33.30 -17.61
C GLN A 25 42.64 33.63 -16.14
N ILE A 26 41.49 33.22 -15.58
CA ILE A 26 41.17 33.41 -14.17
C ILE A 26 41.78 32.27 -13.36
N GLU A 27 42.65 32.62 -12.41
CA GLU A 27 43.31 31.63 -11.55
C GLU A 27 42.27 30.84 -10.73
N GLY A 28 42.36 29.51 -10.77
CA GLY A 28 41.44 28.59 -10.09
C GLY A 28 40.25 28.11 -10.91
N ASN A 29 39.97 28.69 -12.08
CA ASN A 29 38.87 28.26 -12.95
C ASN A 29 39.27 27.08 -13.84
N VAL A 30 38.34 26.17 -14.08
CA VAL A 30 38.53 24.98 -14.94
C VAL A 30 37.46 24.88 -16.03
N TRP A 31 37.88 24.48 -17.22
CA TRP A 31 36.98 24.26 -18.36
C TRP A 31 36.63 22.78 -18.47
N ILE A 32 35.47 22.40 -17.97
CA ILE A 32 35.08 21.00 -17.81
C ILE A 32 33.89 20.64 -18.70
N ASN A 33 33.83 19.36 -19.08
CA ASN A 33 32.73 18.82 -19.88
C ASN A 33 31.63 18.28 -18.97
N ARG A 34 30.37 18.37 -19.41
CA ARG A 34 29.25 17.72 -18.72
C ARG A 34 29.40 16.20 -18.78
N LYS A 35 28.97 15.52 -17.71
CA LYS A 35 29.03 14.05 -17.57
C LYS A 35 28.33 13.33 -18.73
N TYR A 36 27.15 13.82 -19.10
CA TYR A 36 26.34 13.35 -20.22
C TYR A 36 26.50 14.34 -21.37
N ASN A 37 27.17 13.92 -22.44
CA ASN A 37 27.45 14.73 -23.62
C ASN A 37 27.40 13.87 -24.90
N PHE A 38 27.71 14.48 -26.04
CA PHE A 38 27.62 13.86 -27.37
C PHE A 38 28.97 13.92 -28.12
N ASP A 39 30.09 13.87 -27.41
CA ASP A 39 31.43 14.03 -28.00
C ASP A 39 31.91 12.76 -28.71
N ASP A 40 31.58 11.60 -28.14
CA ASP A 40 31.87 10.28 -28.67
C ASP A 40 30.62 9.39 -28.66
N LEU A 41 30.68 8.26 -29.40
CA LEU A 41 29.56 7.35 -29.55
C LEU A 41 29.08 6.77 -28.21
N GLY A 42 30.00 6.42 -27.31
CA GLY A 42 29.66 5.82 -26.01
C GLY A 42 28.96 6.81 -25.09
N LYS A 43 29.48 8.03 -24.98
CA LYS A 43 28.86 9.14 -24.24
C LYS A 43 27.51 9.54 -24.83
N ALA A 44 27.40 9.57 -26.16
CA ALA A 44 26.14 9.82 -26.84
C ALA A 44 25.10 8.74 -26.50
N LEU A 45 25.47 7.45 -26.57
CA LEU A 45 24.59 6.34 -26.20
C LEU A 45 24.16 6.41 -24.72
N MET A 46 25.08 6.74 -23.82
CA MET A 46 24.76 6.95 -22.39
C MET A 46 23.78 8.11 -22.21
N SER A 47 24.00 9.24 -22.86
CA SER A 47 23.10 10.39 -22.83
C SER A 47 21.71 10.04 -23.39
N LEU A 48 21.65 9.32 -24.50
CA LEU A 48 20.40 8.85 -25.12
C LEU A 48 19.67 7.81 -24.26
N PHE A 49 20.39 6.95 -23.53
CA PHE A 49 19.83 6.01 -22.57
C PHE A 49 19.18 6.74 -21.38
N VAL A 50 19.85 7.74 -20.83
CA VAL A 50 19.28 8.60 -19.77
C VAL A 50 18.05 9.34 -20.30
N LEU A 51 18.12 9.91 -21.51
CA LEU A 51 16.98 10.55 -22.16
C LEU A 51 15.80 9.58 -22.38
N SER A 52 16.05 8.33 -22.78
CA SER A 52 14.99 7.35 -23.00
C SER A 52 14.33 6.85 -21.70
N SER A 53 15.08 6.83 -20.60
CA SER A 53 14.56 6.48 -19.27
C SER A 53 13.64 7.54 -18.65
N ARG A 54 13.67 8.78 -19.17
CA ARG A 54 13.02 9.97 -18.59
C ARG A 54 13.46 10.31 -17.16
N ASP A 55 14.57 9.76 -16.70
CA ASP A 55 15.22 10.17 -15.46
C ASP A 55 16.39 11.10 -15.78
N GLY A 56 16.52 12.24 -15.09
CA GLY A 56 17.60 13.22 -15.31
C GLY A 56 17.64 13.90 -16.70
N TRP A 57 16.69 13.63 -17.61
CA TRP A 57 16.66 14.14 -18.98
C TRP A 57 16.60 15.68 -19.07
N VAL A 58 15.96 16.32 -18.09
CA VAL A 58 15.78 17.78 -18.02
C VAL A 58 17.14 18.51 -18.01
N ASN A 59 18.12 17.97 -17.28
CA ASN A 59 19.47 18.56 -17.20
C ASN A 59 20.22 18.48 -18.53
N ILE A 60 20.09 17.36 -19.25
CA ILE A 60 20.71 17.15 -20.57
C ILE A 60 20.05 18.08 -21.59
N MET A 61 18.73 18.21 -21.53
CA MET A 61 17.95 19.10 -22.38
C MET A 61 18.38 20.56 -22.17
N TYR A 62 18.40 21.08 -20.94
CA TYR A 62 18.84 22.46 -20.67
C TYR A 62 20.27 22.72 -21.14
N THR A 63 21.20 21.78 -20.89
CA THR A 63 22.56 21.86 -21.43
C THR A 63 22.57 21.97 -22.97
N GLY A 64 21.66 21.27 -23.64
CA GLY A 64 21.49 21.35 -25.09
C GLY A 64 20.89 22.66 -25.60
N LEU A 65 19.95 23.26 -24.87
CA LEU A 65 19.35 24.57 -25.18
C LEU A 65 20.38 25.69 -25.00
N ASP A 66 21.19 25.61 -23.94
CA ASP A 66 22.14 26.64 -23.56
C ASP A 66 23.46 26.58 -24.35
N ALA A 67 23.71 25.46 -25.04
CA ALA A 67 24.94 25.27 -25.79
C ALA A 67 25.07 26.29 -26.95
N VAL A 68 26.15 27.06 -26.98
CA VAL A 68 26.36 28.07 -28.03
C VAL A 68 27.15 27.47 -29.19
N GLY A 69 28.38 27.04 -28.90
CA GLY A 69 29.34 26.49 -29.87
C GLY A 69 30.53 25.84 -29.17
N VAL A 70 31.52 25.42 -29.95
CA VAL A 70 32.76 24.84 -29.40
C VAL A 70 33.58 25.93 -28.72
N ASP A 71 34.09 25.64 -27.52
CA ASP A 71 34.89 26.55 -26.69
C ASP A 71 34.18 27.88 -26.31
N GLN A 72 32.86 27.94 -26.40
CA GLN A 72 32.01 29.06 -25.97
C GLN A 72 31.27 28.71 -24.68
N GLN A 73 31.12 29.67 -23.76
CA GLN A 73 30.37 29.48 -22.51
C GLN A 73 28.87 29.34 -22.83
N PRO A 74 28.14 28.40 -22.21
CA PRO A 74 26.71 28.26 -22.42
C PRO A 74 25.97 29.53 -22.00
N ILE A 75 24.99 29.92 -22.82
CA ILE A 75 24.13 31.08 -22.59
C ILE A 75 22.71 30.56 -22.44
N VAL A 76 22.04 30.94 -21.35
CA VAL A 76 20.68 30.50 -21.04
C VAL A 76 19.75 30.79 -22.21
N ASN A 77 19.05 29.75 -22.70
CA ASN A 77 18.09 29.83 -23.81
C ASN A 77 18.69 30.36 -25.13
N TYR A 78 19.96 30.05 -25.43
CA TYR A 78 20.58 30.49 -26.69
C TYR A 78 19.82 29.99 -27.94
N ASN A 79 19.41 28.72 -27.96
CA ASN A 79 18.64 28.17 -29.07
C ASN A 79 17.52 27.23 -28.61
N GLU A 80 16.34 27.82 -28.42
CA GLU A 80 15.12 27.13 -27.98
C GLU A 80 14.63 26.06 -28.98
N TRP A 81 14.93 26.18 -30.28
CA TRP A 81 14.51 25.20 -31.29
C TRP A 81 15.11 23.80 -31.06
N ARG A 82 16.23 23.72 -30.33
CA ARG A 82 16.84 22.43 -29.95
C ARG A 82 15.96 21.64 -28.99
N LEU A 83 15.00 22.27 -28.31
CA LEU A 83 13.98 21.58 -27.53
C LEU A 83 13.22 20.54 -28.38
N LEU A 84 12.94 20.86 -29.66
CA LEU A 84 12.23 19.95 -30.55
C LEU A 84 12.96 18.63 -30.74
N TYR A 85 14.30 18.64 -30.76
CA TYR A 85 15.10 17.42 -30.85
C TYR A 85 14.86 16.51 -29.63
N PHE A 86 14.94 17.06 -28.42
CA PHE A 86 14.77 16.27 -27.19
C PHE A 86 13.33 15.76 -27.04
N ILE A 87 12.33 16.62 -27.28
CA ILE A 87 10.93 16.24 -27.20
C ILE A 87 10.58 15.19 -28.26
N ALA A 88 11.00 15.37 -29.52
CA ALA A 88 10.75 14.40 -30.58
C ALA A 88 11.41 13.05 -30.27
N PHE A 89 12.65 13.05 -29.77
CA PHE A 89 13.34 11.83 -29.36
C PHE A 89 12.61 11.11 -28.21
N ILE A 90 12.22 11.83 -27.15
CA ILE A 90 11.52 11.25 -25.99
C ILE A 90 10.14 10.69 -26.37
N LEU A 91 9.40 11.38 -27.24
CA LEU A 91 8.11 10.91 -27.72
C LEU A 91 8.26 9.68 -28.61
N LEU A 92 9.17 9.71 -29.57
CA LEU A 92 9.40 8.60 -30.50
C LEU A 92 9.90 7.37 -29.76
N VAL A 93 11.02 7.48 -29.05
CA VAL A 93 11.62 6.34 -28.34
C VAL A 93 10.72 5.88 -27.20
N GLY A 94 10.10 6.81 -26.47
CA GLY A 94 9.18 6.47 -25.40
C GLY A 94 7.95 5.70 -25.88
N PHE A 95 7.40 6.06 -27.05
CA PHE A 95 6.30 5.33 -27.67
C PHE A 95 6.73 3.92 -28.12
N PHE A 96 7.86 3.82 -28.84
CA PHE A 96 8.34 2.53 -29.34
C PHE A 96 8.74 1.58 -28.21
N VAL A 97 9.52 2.04 -27.22
CA VAL A 97 9.98 1.21 -26.11
C VAL A 97 8.81 0.72 -25.28
N LEU A 98 7.86 1.61 -24.94
CA LEU A 98 6.68 1.22 -24.17
C LEU A 98 5.82 0.22 -24.94
N ASN A 99 5.54 0.47 -26.22
CA ASN A 99 4.72 -0.44 -27.02
C ASN A 99 5.40 -1.79 -27.27
N MET A 100 6.71 -1.81 -27.51
CA MET A 100 7.48 -3.05 -27.66
C MET A 100 7.47 -3.84 -26.35
N PHE A 101 7.75 -3.18 -25.22
CA PHE A 101 7.77 -3.82 -23.91
C PHE A 101 6.39 -4.36 -23.52
N VAL A 102 5.34 -3.54 -23.63
CA VAL A 102 3.96 -3.97 -23.37
C VAL A 102 3.58 -5.11 -24.30
N GLY A 103 3.90 -5.03 -25.60
CA GLY A 103 3.62 -6.11 -26.55
C GLY A 103 4.26 -7.43 -26.13
N VAL A 104 5.56 -7.44 -25.86
CA VAL A 104 6.30 -8.65 -25.46
C VAL A 104 5.83 -9.19 -24.10
N VAL A 105 5.58 -8.31 -23.13
CA VAL A 105 5.10 -8.74 -21.80
C VAL A 105 3.70 -9.31 -21.88
N VAL A 106 2.80 -8.66 -22.63
CA VAL A 106 1.42 -9.11 -22.81
C VAL A 106 1.38 -10.46 -23.55
N GLU A 107 2.18 -10.64 -24.61
CA GLU A 107 2.28 -11.91 -25.31
C GLU A 107 2.77 -13.03 -24.40
N ASN A 108 3.85 -12.80 -23.64
CA ASN A 108 4.37 -13.77 -22.68
C ASN A 108 3.35 -14.05 -21.55
N PHE A 109 2.64 -13.03 -21.09
CA PHE A 109 1.61 -13.17 -20.05
C PHE A 109 0.41 -13.97 -20.56
N HIS A 110 -0.04 -13.75 -21.79
CA HIS A 110 -1.09 -14.55 -22.41
C HIS A 110 -0.69 -16.02 -22.53
N ARG A 111 0.53 -16.31 -23.01
CA ARG A 111 1.04 -17.69 -23.09
C ARG A 111 1.05 -18.38 -21.72
N CYS A 112 1.60 -17.71 -20.71
CA CYS A 112 1.66 -18.25 -19.35
C CYS A 112 0.25 -18.45 -18.76
N ARG A 113 -0.65 -17.49 -18.99
CA ARG A 113 -2.03 -17.57 -18.52
C ARG A 113 -2.78 -18.76 -19.14
N GLU A 114 -2.59 -19.04 -20.43
CA GLU A 114 -3.23 -20.21 -21.07
C GLU A 114 -2.78 -21.54 -20.48
N GLU A 115 -1.48 -21.68 -20.20
CA GLU A 115 -0.91 -22.85 -19.52
C GLU A 115 -1.47 -22.99 -18.10
N GLN A 116 -1.46 -21.89 -17.33
CA GLN A 116 -2.01 -21.84 -15.98
C GLN A 116 -3.51 -22.14 -15.94
N GLU A 117 -4.31 -21.63 -16.87
CA GLU A 117 -5.75 -21.90 -16.93
C GLU A 117 -6.04 -23.38 -17.19
N LYS A 118 -5.24 -24.07 -18.02
CA LYS A 118 -5.38 -25.51 -18.26
C LYS A 118 -5.05 -26.32 -17.01
N GLU A 119 -3.92 -26.05 -16.37
CA GLU A 119 -3.52 -26.72 -15.13
C GLU A 119 -4.53 -26.46 -14.00
N GLU A 120 -4.99 -25.21 -13.88
CA GLU A 120 -5.93 -24.83 -12.85
C GLU A 120 -7.30 -25.49 -13.05
N LYS A 121 -7.78 -25.65 -14.29
CA LYS A 121 -9.01 -26.42 -14.58
C LYS A 121 -8.90 -27.86 -14.08
N ILE A 122 -7.77 -28.54 -14.35
CA ILE A 122 -7.51 -29.91 -13.89
C ILE A 122 -7.48 -29.96 -12.35
N ARG A 123 -6.72 -29.05 -11.72
CA ARG A 123 -6.60 -28.95 -10.26
C ARG A 123 -7.95 -28.66 -9.60
N ARG A 124 -8.75 -27.75 -10.16
CA ARG A 124 -10.09 -27.41 -9.66
C ARG A 124 -11.04 -28.59 -9.78
N ALA A 125 -11.01 -29.34 -10.88
CA ALA A 125 -11.80 -30.55 -11.06
C ALA A 125 -11.45 -31.62 -10.01
N ALA A 126 -10.16 -31.89 -9.81
CA ALA A 126 -9.69 -32.82 -8.79
C ALA A 126 -10.09 -32.38 -7.36
N LYS A 127 -9.92 -31.09 -7.04
CA LYS A 127 -10.32 -30.53 -5.73
C LYS A 127 -11.83 -30.64 -5.50
N ARG A 128 -12.66 -30.39 -6.53
CA ARG A 128 -14.12 -30.54 -6.46
C ARG A 128 -14.51 -32.00 -6.24
N ALA A 129 -13.90 -32.95 -6.94
CA ALA A 129 -14.15 -34.37 -6.73
C ALA A 129 -13.85 -34.80 -5.29
N LEU A 130 -12.67 -34.43 -4.76
CA LEU A 130 -12.29 -34.72 -3.37
C LEU A 130 -13.22 -34.06 -2.35
N GLN A 131 -13.66 -32.82 -2.60
CA GLN A 131 -14.60 -32.12 -1.72
C GLN A 131 -15.98 -32.79 -1.72
N MET A 132 -16.48 -33.25 -2.87
CA MET A 132 -17.74 -34.01 -2.95
C MET A 132 -17.65 -35.31 -2.13
N GLU A 133 -16.53 -36.02 -2.22
CA GLU A 133 -16.31 -37.23 -1.43
C GLU A 133 -16.27 -36.95 0.08
N LYS A 134 -15.54 -35.91 0.51
CA LYS A 134 -15.51 -35.48 1.92
C LYS A 134 -16.87 -35.02 2.43
N LYS A 135 -17.63 -34.30 1.60
CA LYS A 135 -19.00 -33.85 1.95
C LYS A 135 -19.93 -35.04 2.13
N ARG A 136 -19.84 -36.06 1.27
CA ARG A 136 -20.58 -37.32 1.40
C ARG A 136 -20.28 -38.01 2.74
N LYS A 137 -19.01 -38.11 3.12
CA LYS A 137 -18.60 -38.69 4.42
C LYS A 137 -19.15 -37.91 5.63
N ARG A 138 -19.14 -36.56 5.57
CA ARG A 138 -19.65 -35.70 6.66
C ARG A 138 -21.17 -35.67 6.80
N MET A 139 -21.92 -35.92 5.74
CA MET A 139 -23.39 -35.99 5.85
C MET A 139 -23.88 -37.14 6.74
N HIS A 140 -23.03 -38.15 6.99
CA HIS A 140 -23.36 -39.27 7.87
C HIS A 140 -23.10 -38.98 9.36
N GLU A 141 -22.45 -37.86 9.72
CA GLU A 141 -22.24 -37.48 11.12
C GLU A 141 -23.41 -36.61 11.62
N PRO A 142 -24.02 -36.94 12.77
CA PRO A 142 -25.07 -36.10 13.34
C PRO A 142 -24.50 -34.72 13.72
N PRO A 143 -25.30 -33.65 13.62
CA PRO A 143 -24.83 -32.32 13.99
C PRO A 143 -24.44 -32.26 15.47
N TYR A 144 -23.40 -31.48 15.78
CA TYR A 144 -22.80 -31.40 17.13
C TYR A 144 -23.75 -30.85 18.21
N TYR A 145 -24.85 -30.20 17.83
CA TYR A 145 -25.83 -29.58 18.73
C TYR A 145 -27.01 -30.49 19.09
N THR A 146 -26.97 -31.77 18.70
CA THR A 146 -28.01 -32.77 18.98
C THR A 146 -28.27 -33.00 20.48
N ASN A 147 -27.26 -32.81 21.33
CA ASN A 147 -27.34 -33.02 22.78
C ASN A 147 -27.46 -31.71 23.59
N TYR A 148 -27.97 -30.64 23.00
CA TYR A 148 -28.02 -29.33 23.67
C TYR A 148 -29.24 -29.20 24.60
N SER A 149 -29.03 -28.62 25.79
CA SER A 149 -30.12 -28.19 26.67
C SER A 149 -30.98 -27.10 26.00
N PRO A 150 -32.28 -26.95 26.33
CA PRO A 150 -33.17 -25.97 25.70
C PRO A 150 -32.65 -24.52 25.74
N MET A 151 -32.05 -24.09 26.86
CA MET A 151 -31.48 -22.75 27.00
C MET A 151 -30.26 -22.54 26.08
N ARG A 152 -29.35 -23.52 26.03
CA ARG A 152 -28.19 -23.49 25.14
C ARG A 152 -28.59 -23.53 23.66
N LEU A 153 -29.65 -24.26 23.33
CA LEU A 153 -30.20 -24.32 21.97
C LEU A 153 -30.82 -22.98 21.55
N PHE A 154 -31.53 -22.30 22.46
CA PHE A 154 -32.03 -20.95 22.21
C PHE A 154 -30.88 -19.96 21.93
N VAL A 155 -29.86 -19.92 22.79
CA VAL A 155 -28.67 -19.06 22.58
C VAL A 155 -27.97 -19.40 21.27
N HIS A 156 -27.86 -20.68 20.93
CA HIS A 156 -27.30 -21.13 19.66
C HIS A 156 -28.11 -20.64 18.45
N ASN A 157 -29.45 -20.72 18.50
CA ASN A 157 -30.32 -20.21 17.44
C ASN A 157 -30.23 -18.69 17.28
N VAL A 158 -30.07 -17.95 18.38
CA VAL A 158 -29.89 -16.49 18.34
C VAL A 158 -28.55 -16.13 17.71
N VAL A 159 -27.45 -16.73 18.18
CA VAL A 159 -26.08 -16.44 17.69
C VAL A 159 -25.89 -16.86 16.23
N THR A 160 -26.56 -17.93 15.79
CA THR A 160 -26.46 -18.41 14.39
C THR A 160 -27.41 -17.67 13.44
N SER A 161 -28.25 -16.77 13.95
CA SER A 161 -29.18 -16.00 13.13
C SER A 161 -28.48 -14.90 12.32
N LYS A 162 -28.95 -14.66 11.09
CA LYS A 162 -28.45 -13.57 10.23
C LYS A 162 -28.69 -12.19 10.84
N TYR A 163 -29.74 -12.05 11.65
CA TYR A 163 -30.08 -10.79 12.32
C TYR A 163 -29.06 -10.42 13.39
N PHE A 164 -28.56 -11.40 14.13
CA PHE A 164 -27.48 -11.18 15.10
C PHE A 164 -26.19 -10.72 14.40
N ASP A 165 -25.80 -11.39 13.31
CA ASP A 165 -24.66 -10.99 12.49
C ASP A 165 -24.82 -9.57 11.92
N LEU A 166 -26.00 -9.20 11.44
CA LEU A 166 -26.30 -7.86 10.93
C LEU A 166 -26.24 -6.80 12.05
N ALA A 167 -26.76 -7.11 13.24
CA ALA A 167 -26.72 -6.21 14.39
C ALA A 167 -25.27 -5.95 14.85
N ILE A 168 -24.44 -6.99 14.96
CA ILE A 168 -23.02 -6.84 15.28
C ILE A 168 -22.29 -6.06 14.19
N ALA A 169 -22.60 -6.30 12.91
CA ALA A 169 -22.03 -5.53 11.81
C ALA A 169 -22.37 -4.03 11.89
N ALA A 170 -23.62 -3.69 12.22
CA ALA A 170 -24.04 -2.31 12.44
C ALA A 170 -23.27 -1.65 13.60
N VAL A 171 -23.07 -2.39 14.70
CA VAL A 171 -22.29 -1.92 15.86
C VAL A 171 -20.83 -1.68 15.48
N ILE A 172 -20.20 -2.58 14.71
CA ILE A 172 -18.84 -2.39 14.20
C ILE A 172 -18.77 -1.15 13.32
N GLY A 173 -19.71 -1.00 12.38
CA GLY A 173 -19.78 0.16 11.49
C GLY A 173 -19.88 1.48 12.27
N LEU A 174 -20.75 1.52 13.28
CA LEU A 174 -20.86 2.68 14.17
C LEU A 174 -19.55 2.93 14.94
N ASN A 175 -18.87 1.87 15.39
CA ASN A 175 -17.57 2.00 16.04
C ASN A 175 -16.50 2.59 15.10
N VAL A 176 -16.49 2.21 13.81
CA VAL A 176 -15.59 2.82 12.82
C VAL A 176 -15.90 4.31 12.64
N VAL A 177 -17.17 4.69 12.58
CA VAL A 177 -17.57 6.10 12.52
C VAL A 177 -17.07 6.85 13.75
N THR A 178 -17.19 6.28 14.96
CA THR A 178 -16.66 6.92 16.16
C THR A 178 -15.14 7.10 16.15
N MET A 179 -14.38 6.17 15.56
CA MET A 179 -12.94 6.34 15.38
C MET A 179 -12.60 7.43 14.35
N ALA A 180 -13.41 7.55 13.30
CA ALA A 180 -13.22 8.57 12.27
C ALA A 180 -13.58 9.99 12.74
N MET A 181 -14.32 10.13 13.83
CA MET A 181 -14.66 11.42 14.43
C MET A 181 -13.55 12.02 15.29
N GLU A 182 -12.47 11.28 15.59
CA GLU A 182 -11.32 11.81 16.33
C GLU A 182 -10.58 12.86 15.47
N TYR A 183 -10.43 14.09 16.00
CA TYR A 183 -9.69 15.16 15.33
C TYR A 183 -8.79 15.95 16.31
N TYR A 184 -7.83 16.68 15.76
CA TYR A 184 -6.88 17.46 16.54
C TYR A 184 -7.55 18.63 17.28
N MET A 185 -7.30 18.77 18.58
CA MET A 185 -7.91 19.78 19.46
C MET A 185 -9.45 19.67 19.59
N MET A 186 -9.92 18.48 19.95
CA MET A 186 -11.33 18.18 20.21
C MET A 186 -11.82 18.75 21.56
N PRO A 187 -13.07 19.25 21.68
CA PRO A 187 -13.62 19.69 22.96
C PRO A 187 -13.80 18.51 23.93
N LEU A 188 -13.55 18.78 25.22
CA LEU A 188 -13.58 17.78 26.30
C LEU A 188 -14.88 16.97 26.36
N ALA A 189 -16.02 17.60 26.04
CA ALA A 189 -17.33 16.93 26.02
C ALA A 189 -17.42 15.83 24.95
N LEU A 190 -16.85 16.09 23.76
CA LEU A 190 -16.84 15.11 22.67
C LEU A 190 -15.84 13.99 22.95
N GLU A 191 -14.69 14.31 23.55
CA GLU A 191 -13.72 13.31 24.02
C GLU A 191 -14.34 12.34 25.02
N TYR A 192 -15.05 12.86 26.02
CA TYR A 192 -15.73 12.05 27.03
C TYR A 192 -16.85 11.19 26.41
N ALA A 193 -17.63 11.75 25.48
CA ALA A 193 -18.66 11.02 24.76
C ALA A 193 -18.06 9.86 23.93
N LEU A 194 -16.98 10.11 23.17
CA LEU A 194 -16.28 9.07 22.40
C LEU A 194 -15.69 7.99 23.30
N LYS A 195 -15.19 8.35 24.48
CA LYS A 195 -14.72 7.41 25.51
C LYS A 195 -15.84 6.49 26.01
N ILE A 196 -17.03 7.04 26.30
CA ILE A 196 -18.23 6.25 26.66
C ILE A 196 -18.61 5.29 25.53
N PHE A 197 -18.66 5.78 24.29
CA PHE A 197 -18.96 4.93 23.14
C PHE A 197 -17.95 3.79 23.00
N ASN A 198 -16.65 4.06 23.20
CA ASN A 198 -15.62 3.03 23.17
C ASN A 198 -15.83 1.92 24.22
N TYR A 199 -16.26 2.27 25.45
CA TYR A 199 -16.66 1.29 26.46
C TYR A 199 -17.87 0.48 26.03
N PHE A 200 -18.91 1.16 25.53
CA PHE A 200 -20.13 0.51 25.05
C PHE A 200 -19.82 -0.51 23.95
N PHE A 201 -19.04 -0.15 22.93
CA PHE A 201 -18.65 -1.08 21.86
C PHE A 201 -17.83 -2.26 22.37
N THR A 202 -16.91 -2.00 23.30
CA THR A 202 -16.10 -3.07 23.90
C THR A 202 -16.98 -4.04 24.70
N ALA A 203 -17.94 -3.53 25.47
CA ALA A 203 -18.91 -4.35 26.20
C ALA A 203 -19.76 -5.22 25.26
N VAL A 204 -20.24 -4.65 24.14
CA VAL A 204 -20.98 -5.41 23.12
C VAL A 204 -20.13 -6.52 22.52
N PHE A 205 -18.83 -6.27 22.24
CA PHE A 205 -17.94 -7.32 21.73
C PHE A 205 -17.61 -8.40 22.76
N ILE A 206 -17.53 -8.06 24.04
CA ILE A 206 -17.40 -9.04 25.12
C ILE A 206 -18.64 -9.93 25.18
N LEU A 207 -19.84 -9.33 25.15
CA LEU A 207 -21.10 -10.06 25.16
C LEU A 207 -21.25 -10.95 23.92
N GLU A 208 -20.88 -10.45 22.75
CA GLU A 208 -20.83 -11.22 21.50
C GLU A 208 -19.96 -12.47 21.66
N ALA A 209 -18.74 -12.31 22.16
CA ALA A 209 -17.79 -13.40 22.36
C ALA A 209 -18.29 -14.41 23.41
N ALA A 210 -18.85 -13.92 24.52
CA ALA A 210 -19.42 -14.76 25.57
C ALA A 210 -20.62 -15.58 25.08
N MET A 211 -21.56 -14.96 24.35
CA MET A 211 -22.70 -15.66 23.75
C MET A 211 -22.25 -16.73 22.75
N LYS A 212 -21.28 -16.42 21.89
CA LYS A 212 -20.69 -17.41 20.96
C LYS A 212 -19.98 -18.56 21.68
N LEU A 213 -19.26 -18.25 22.77
CA LEU A 213 -18.58 -19.26 23.58
C LEU A 213 -19.58 -20.22 24.24
N LEU A 214 -20.69 -19.71 24.77
CA LEU A 214 -21.76 -20.53 25.38
C LEU A 214 -22.52 -21.36 24.32
N ALA A 215 -22.81 -20.78 23.15
CA ALA A 215 -23.49 -21.47 22.06
C ALA A 215 -22.66 -22.63 21.50
N LEU A 216 -21.39 -22.39 21.19
CA LEU A 216 -20.53 -23.34 20.47
C LEU A 216 -19.70 -24.23 21.42
N GLY A 217 -19.43 -23.76 22.63
CA GLY A 217 -18.46 -24.37 23.54
C GLY A 217 -17.01 -24.08 23.14
N VAL A 218 -16.10 -24.13 24.12
CA VAL A 218 -14.69 -23.73 23.97
C VAL A 218 -13.98 -24.43 22.80
N LYS A 219 -14.16 -25.75 22.66
CA LYS A 219 -13.46 -26.56 21.64
C LYS A 219 -13.85 -26.21 20.21
N ILE A 220 -15.13 -25.96 19.94
CA ILE A 220 -15.62 -25.64 18.59
C ILE A 220 -15.34 -24.17 18.29
N TYR A 221 -15.57 -23.30 19.28
CA TYR A 221 -15.33 -21.87 19.16
C TYR A 221 -13.86 -21.56 18.80
N MET A 222 -12.90 -22.17 19.51
CA MET A 222 -11.47 -21.95 19.26
C MET A 222 -10.92 -22.65 18.02
N LYS A 223 -11.70 -23.51 17.35
CA LYS A 223 -11.26 -24.15 16.09
C LYS A 223 -11.40 -23.23 14.88
N ASP A 224 -12.32 -22.26 14.95
CA ASP A 224 -12.55 -21.30 13.87
C ASP A 224 -11.62 -20.08 13.99
N ARG A 225 -10.83 -19.81 12.95
CA ARG A 225 -9.86 -18.69 12.95
C ARG A 225 -10.53 -17.33 13.08
N TRP A 226 -11.75 -17.20 12.58
CA TRP A 226 -12.49 -15.95 12.71
C TRP A 226 -12.91 -15.72 14.16
N ASN A 227 -13.33 -16.75 14.88
CA ASN A 227 -13.64 -16.64 16.30
C ASN A 227 -12.39 -16.39 17.15
N GLN A 228 -11.24 -16.98 16.81
CA GLN A 228 -9.95 -16.65 17.44
C GLN A 228 -9.61 -15.16 17.30
N LEU A 229 -9.81 -14.59 16.09
CA LEU A 229 -9.63 -13.16 15.84
C LEU A 229 -10.59 -12.29 16.67
N ASP A 230 -11.84 -12.69 16.85
CA ASP A 230 -12.78 -11.97 17.74
C ASP A 230 -12.27 -11.92 19.18
N VAL A 231 -11.81 -13.05 19.71
CA VAL A 231 -11.26 -13.13 21.07
C VAL A 231 -10.03 -12.25 21.21
N ALA A 232 -9.10 -12.32 20.25
CA ALA A 232 -7.90 -11.48 20.26
C ALA A 232 -8.27 -9.98 20.26
N ILE A 233 -9.25 -9.58 19.45
CA ILE A 233 -9.72 -8.18 19.39
C ILE A 233 -10.37 -7.76 20.72
N VAL A 234 -11.15 -8.63 21.36
CA VAL A 234 -11.74 -8.36 22.67
C VAL A 234 -10.66 -8.20 23.74
N ILE A 235 -9.65 -9.08 23.76
CA ILE A 235 -8.52 -9.00 24.70
C ILE A 235 -7.75 -7.69 24.49
N LEU A 236 -7.36 -7.38 23.25
CA LEU A 236 -6.64 -6.15 22.92
C LEU A 236 -7.44 -4.90 23.32
N SER A 237 -8.78 -4.95 23.19
CA SER A 237 -9.67 -3.88 23.58
C SER A 237 -9.72 -3.67 25.10
N ILE A 238 -9.77 -4.76 25.87
CA ILE A 238 -9.72 -4.72 27.34
C ILE A 238 -8.36 -4.19 27.80
N VAL A 239 -7.27 -4.72 27.26
CA VAL A 239 -5.91 -4.25 27.60
C VAL A 239 -5.75 -2.76 27.27
N GLY A 240 -6.25 -2.31 26.10
CA GLY A 240 -6.19 -0.91 25.71
C GLY A 240 -6.96 0.03 26.63
N ILE A 241 -8.07 -0.43 27.20
CA ILE A 241 -8.83 0.32 28.22
C ILE A 241 -8.08 0.34 29.56
N VAL A 242 -7.60 -0.82 30.02
CA VAL A 242 -6.93 -0.94 31.31
C VAL A 242 -5.66 -0.08 31.36
N LEU A 243 -4.89 -0.05 30.27
CA LEU A 243 -3.69 0.78 30.18
C LEU A 243 -4.00 2.28 30.17
N GLU A 244 -5.10 2.70 29.54
CA GLU A 244 -5.54 4.10 29.51
C GLU A 244 -6.03 4.58 30.90
N GLU A 245 -6.66 3.70 31.68
CA GLU A 245 -7.07 3.97 33.07
C GLU A 245 -5.93 3.87 34.10
N LEU A 246 -4.85 3.16 33.77
CA LEU A 246 -3.69 3.00 34.65
C LEU A 246 -2.73 4.19 34.56
N GLU A 247 -2.62 4.80 33.37
CA GLU A 247 -1.90 6.05 33.12
C GLU A 247 -2.40 7.18 34.03
N THR A 248 -3.71 7.21 34.32
CA THR A 248 -4.32 8.28 35.12
C THR A 248 -4.11 8.11 36.63
N ASN A 249 -3.70 6.92 37.10
CA ASN A 249 -3.77 6.62 38.52
C ASN A 249 -2.43 6.38 39.23
N ILE A 250 -1.44 5.64 38.69
CA ILE A 250 -0.25 5.26 39.52
C ILE A 250 1.08 5.08 38.75
N ILE A 251 1.10 4.69 37.46
CA ILE A 251 2.34 4.25 36.79
C ILE A 251 2.65 5.09 35.53
N PRO A 252 3.83 5.73 35.41
CA PRO A 252 4.24 6.37 34.17
C PRO A 252 4.52 5.34 33.09
N ILE A 253 3.63 5.24 32.09
CA ILE A 253 3.77 4.37 30.92
C ILE A 253 4.48 5.13 29.80
N ASN A 254 5.31 4.44 29.02
CA ASN A 254 5.99 5.04 27.88
C ASN A 254 4.96 5.59 26.85
N PRO A 255 5.05 6.87 26.44
CA PRO A 255 4.10 7.48 25.49
C PRO A 255 4.04 6.78 24.14
N THR A 256 5.08 6.04 23.76
CA THR A 256 5.08 5.21 22.54
C THR A 256 4.10 4.04 22.62
N ILE A 257 3.99 3.40 23.79
CA ILE A 257 3.06 2.27 24.02
C ILE A 257 1.61 2.76 23.93
N ILE A 258 1.32 3.93 24.49
CA ILE A 258 -0.01 4.54 24.42
C ILE A 258 -0.42 4.82 22.96
N ARG A 259 0.51 5.34 22.15
CA ARG A 259 0.27 5.55 20.71
C ARG A 259 -0.02 4.24 19.98
N VAL A 260 0.74 3.19 20.25
CA VAL A 260 0.51 1.86 19.65
C VAL A 260 -0.87 1.31 20.07
N MET A 261 -1.23 1.40 21.34
CA MET A 261 -2.53 0.91 21.83
C MET A 261 -3.72 1.66 21.21
N ARG A 262 -3.59 2.97 20.96
CA ARG A 262 -4.59 3.75 20.22
C ARG A 262 -4.75 3.25 18.79
N VAL A 263 -3.65 3.03 18.07
CA VAL A 263 -3.67 2.51 16.69
C VAL A 263 -4.23 1.08 16.64
N LEU A 264 -3.94 0.22 17.62
CA LEU A 264 -4.43 -1.15 17.67
C LEU A 264 -5.96 -1.25 17.74
N ARG A 265 -6.67 -0.20 18.17
CA ARG A 265 -8.14 -0.16 18.13
C ARG A 265 -8.67 -0.31 16.69
N ILE A 266 -7.92 0.13 15.67
CA ILE A 266 -8.25 -0.03 14.25
C ILE A 266 -8.35 -1.52 13.86
N ALA A 267 -7.69 -2.43 14.58
CA ALA A 267 -7.82 -3.87 14.35
C ALA A 267 -9.29 -4.36 14.45
N ARG A 268 -10.16 -3.62 15.15
CA ARG A 268 -11.61 -3.90 15.22
C ARG A 268 -12.29 -3.81 13.85
N VAL A 269 -11.80 -2.96 12.94
CA VAL A 269 -12.29 -2.84 11.56
C VAL A 269 -12.15 -4.17 10.80
N LEU A 270 -11.16 -4.99 11.15
CA LEU A 270 -10.96 -6.31 10.56
C LEU A 270 -12.16 -7.25 10.78
N LYS A 271 -13.00 -6.99 11.80
CA LYS A 271 -14.25 -7.74 11.97
C LYS A 271 -15.22 -7.58 10.79
N LEU A 272 -15.18 -6.46 10.06
CA LEU A 272 -16.02 -6.25 8.86
C LEU A 272 -15.70 -7.26 7.74
N LEU A 273 -14.48 -7.78 7.70
CA LEU A 273 -14.06 -8.80 6.73
C LEU A 273 -14.86 -10.10 6.87
N LYS A 274 -15.42 -10.39 8.07
CA LYS A 274 -16.30 -11.53 8.31
C LYS A 274 -17.62 -11.48 7.54
N MET A 275 -18.05 -10.30 7.12
CA MET A 275 -19.31 -10.12 6.41
C MET A 275 -19.10 -9.94 4.90
N ALA A 276 -17.96 -9.38 4.51
CA ALA A 276 -17.59 -9.19 3.12
C ALA A 276 -17.15 -10.51 2.45
N LYS A 277 -18.11 -11.34 2.04
CA LYS A 277 -17.86 -12.58 1.27
C LYS A 277 -17.04 -12.31 0.00
N GLY A 278 -17.28 -11.17 -0.66
CA GLY A 278 -16.52 -10.75 -1.84
C GLY A 278 -15.06 -10.41 -1.55
N ILE A 279 -14.78 -9.67 -0.47
CA ILE A 279 -13.40 -9.32 -0.06
C ILE A 279 -12.65 -10.56 0.43
N ARG A 280 -13.32 -11.47 1.15
CA ARG A 280 -12.74 -12.76 1.55
C ARG A 280 -12.32 -13.61 0.35
N ALA A 281 -13.14 -13.63 -0.70
CA ALA A 281 -12.80 -14.37 -1.91
C ALA A 281 -11.57 -13.81 -2.64
N LEU A 282 -11.27 -12.51 -2.49
CA LEU A 282 -10.06 -11.87 -3.02
C LEU A 282 -8.82 -12.06 -2.13
N LEU A 283 -9.00 -12.13 -0.81
CA LEU A 283 -7.92 -12.40 0.15
C LEU A 283 -7.52 -13.89 0.18
N ASP A 284 -8.44 -14.79 -0.19
CA ASP A 284 -8.23 -16.23 -0.22
C ASP A 284 -7.74 -16.76 -1.60
N THR A 285 -7.66 -15.90 -2.63
CA THR A 285 -7.03 -16.21 -3.94
C THR A 285 -5.55 -15.91 -3.93
#